data_AF-A0A1I4BEX6-F1
#
_entry.id   AF-A0A1I4BEX6-F1
#
_cell.length_a   1.000
_cell.length_b   1.000
_cell.length_c   1.000
_cell.angle_alpha   90.00
_cell.angle_beta   90.00
_cell.angle_gamma   90.00
#
_symmetry.space_group_name_H-M   'P 1'
#
loop_
_entity.id
_entity.type
_entity.pdbx_description
1 polymer ?
#
loop_
_entity_poly.entity_id
_entity_poly.type
_entity_poly.pdbx_seq_one_letter_code
_entity_poly.pdbx_strand_id
1 'polypeptide(L)'
;MSLNARFGVDVLGILAGAFLAVTAVAFTAPVAGWIGFGVFTGLTVIGALGAILSHRLSARIGHGVLALVGLWSLIAALVFTTPALVFADALAVVLVALVDLTAHELSTERVVHQLEVRTPEQAIA
;
A
#
# COMPACT_ATOMS: atom_id res chain seq x y z
N MET A 1 -3.28 5.15 -22.01
CA MET A 1 -2.35 4.72 -20.94
C MET A 1 -3.13 3.80 -19.99
N SER A 2 -2.76 2.53 -19.89
CA SER A 2 -3.32 1.66 -18.85
C SER A 2 -2.64 1.98 -17.52
N LEU A 3 -3.40 2.27 -16.47
CA LEU A 3 -2.86 2.43 -15.11
C LEU A 3 -2.17 1.13 -14.69
N ASN A 4 -0.97 1.24 -14.12
CA ASN A 4 -0.30 0.08 -13.55
C ASN A 4 -1.06 -0.39 -12.30
N ALA A 5 -1.36 -1.68 -12.22
CA ALA A 5 -2.08 -2.26 -11.09
C ALA A 5 -1.37 -1.98 -9.75
N ARG A 6 -0.03 -1.99 -9.74
CA ARG A 6 0.76 -1.68 -8.53
C ARG A 6 0.50 -0.26 -8.01
N PHE A 7 0.59 0.72 -8.90
CA PHE A 7 0.26 2.12 -8.59
C PHE A 7 -1.16 2.26 -8.01
N GLY A 8 -2.13 1.55 -8.60
CA GLY A 8 -3.51 1.56 -8.11
C GLY A 8 -3.67 0.98 -6.71
N VAL A 9 -2.96 -0.13 -6.40
CA VAL A 9 -2.97 -0.76 -5.07
C VAL A 9 -2.33 0.16 -4.02
N ASP A 10 -1.21 0.79 -4.35
CA ASP A 10 -0.52 1.69 -3.41
C ASP A 10 -1.35 2.95 -3.13
N VAL A 11 -1.92 3.57 -4.16
CA VAL A 11 -2.81 4.73 -3.99
C VAL A 11 -4.05 4.36 -3.18
N LEU A 12 -4.63 3.19 -3.43
CA LEU A 12 -5.75 2.68 -2.62
C LEU A 12 -5.34 2.52 -1.15
N GLY A 13 -4.16 1.95 -0.88
CA GLY A 13 -3.61 1.81 0.47
C GLY A 13 -3.46 3.16 1.18
N ILE A 14 -2.90 4.15 0.50
CA ILE A 14 -2.75 5.52 1.03
C ILE A 14 -4.12 6.13 1.37
N LEU A 15 -5.08 6.07 0.45
CA LEU A 15 -6.40 6.65 0.66
C LEU A 15 -7.17 5.92 1.77
N ALA A 16 -7.11 4.59 1.79
CA ALA A 16 -7.74 3.77 2.81
C ALA A 16 -7.16 4.05 4.21
N GLY A 17 -5.83 4.12 4.32
CA GLY A 17 -5.16 4.45 5.57
C GLY A 17 -5.48 5.88 6.04
N ALA A 18 -5.44 6.88 5.14
CA ALA A 18 -5.81 8.25 5.49
C ALA A 18 -7.27 8.35 5.97
N PHE A 19 -8.20 7.66 5.29
CA PHE A 19 -9.59 7.56 5.70
C PHE A 19 -9.74 6.92 7.10
N LEU A 20 -9.02 5.83 7.37
CA LEU A 20 -9.06 5.17 8.66
C LEU A 20 -8.47 6.02 9.78
N ALA A 21 -7.41 6.80 9.51
CA ALA A 21 -6.84 7.73 10.48
C ALA A 21 -7.88 8.79 10.89
N VAL A 22 -8.65 9.33 9.93
CA VAL A 22 -9.77 10.25 10.23
C VAL A 22 -10.88 9.54 10.98
N THR A 23 -11.25 8.32 10.57
CA THR A 23 -12.29 7.51 11.21
C THR A 23 -11.98 7.24 12.69
N ALA A 24 -10.71 6.94 13.00
CA ALA A 24 -10.25 6.63 14.35
C ALA A 24 -10.41 7.81 15.33
N VAL A 25 -10.40 9.06 14.84
CA VAL A 25 -10.59 10.25 15.68
C VAL A 25 -12.00 10.82 15.61
N ALA A 26 -12.75 10.53 14.54
CA ALA A 26 -14.09 11.06 14.32
C ALA A 26 -15.20 10.22 14.97
N PHE A 27 -14.98 8.92 15.15
CA PHE A 27 -16.00 7.99 15.64
C PHE A 27 -15.66 7.37 16.99
N THR A 28 -16.67 6.78 17.63
CA THR A 28 -16.49 5.99 18.85
C THR A 28 -15.68 4.72 18.58
N ALA A 29 -15.05 4.18 19.63
CA ALA A 29 -14.20 3.00 19.50
C ALA A 29 -14.86 1.79 18.82
N PRO A 30 -16.12 1.42 19.13
CA PRO A 30 -16.77 0.29 18.45
C PRO A 30 -16.98 0.54 16.96
N VAL A 31 -17.37 1.77 16.58
CA VAL A 31 -17.63 2.12 15.17
C VAL A 31 -16.33 2.17 14.38
N ALA A 32 -15.29 2.82 14.93
CA ALA A 32 -13.97 2.87 14.32
C ALA A 32 -13.36 1.47 14.17
N GLY A 33 -13.53 0.59 15.16
CA GLY A 33 -13.07 -0.80 15.11
C GLY A 33 -13.71 -1.60 13.97
N TRP A 34 -15.03 -1.54 13.81
CA TRP A 34 -15.72 -2.25 12.73
C TRP A 34 -15.39 -1.71 11.32
N ILE A 35 -15.26 -0.40 11.18
CA ILE A 35 -14.81 0.21 9.92
C ILE A 35 -13.37 -0.22 9.61
N GLY A 36 -12.49 -0.14 10.60
CA GLY A 36 -11.10 -0.60 10.51
C GLY A 36 -11.02 -2.06 10.09
N PHE A 37 -11.75 -2.95 10.76
CA PHE A 37 -11.83 -4.36 10.42
C PHE A 37 -12.19 -4.59 8.94
N GLY A 38 -13.24 -3.95 8.44
CA GLY A 38 -13.66 -4.11 7.05
C GLY A 38 -12.59 -3.65 6.05
N VAL A 39 -12.02 -2.47 6.27
CA VAL A 39 -11.01 -1.89 5.37
C VAL A 39 -9.70 -2.69 5.42
N PHE A 40 -9.19 -3.03 6.60
CA PHE A 40 -7.97 -3.83 6.75
C PHE A 40 -8.14 -5.23 6.16
N THR A 41 -9.32 -5.84 6.27
CA THR A 41 -9.63 -7.09 5.57
C THR A 41 -9.51 -6.93 4.05
N GLY A 42 -10.10 -5.88 3.48
CA GLY A 42 -9.99 -5.58 2.05
C GLY A 42 -8.54 -5.41 1.59
N LEU A 43 -7.75 -4.62 2.33
CA LEU A 43 -6.33 -4.40 2.04
C LEU A 43 -5.51 -5.68 2.15
N THR A 44 -5.83 -6.54 3.12
CA THR A 44 -5.17 -7.84 3.29
C THR A 44 -5.38 -8.72 2.08
N VAL A 45 -6.63 -8.84 1.61
CA VAL A 45 -6.97 -9.64 0.44
C VAL A 45 -6.31 -9.08 -0.82
N ILE A 46 -6.40 -7.76 -1.04
CA ILE A 46 -5.81 -7.11 -2.20
C ILE A 46 -4.29 -7.26 -2.20
N GLY A 47 -3.63 -7.01 -1.07
CA GLY A 47 -2.18 -7.20 -0.93
C GLY A 47 -1.77 -8.66 -1.15
N ALA A 48 -2.50 -9.63 -0.58
CA ALA A 48 -2.20 -11.04 -0.74
C ALA A 48 -2.34 -11.49 -2.21
N LEU A 49 -3.43 -11.10 -2.87
CA LEU A 49 -3.63 -11.36 -4.30
C LEU A 49 -2.55 -10.69 -5.15
N GLY A 50 -2.23 -9.43 -4.86
CA GLY A 50 -1.16 -8.69 -5.53
C GLY A 50 0.21 -9.35 -5.35
N ALA A 51 0.48 -9.96 -4.20
CA ALA A 51 1.71 -10.68 -3.93
C ALA A 51 1.76 -12.03 -4.68
N ILE A 52 0.64 -12.75 -4.75
CA ILE A 52 0.54 -14.05 -5.41
C ILE A 52 0.62 -13.90 -6.95
N LEU A 53 -0.07 -12.91 -7.50
CA LEU A 53 -0.21 -12.71 -8.94
C LEU A 53 0.95 -11.91 -9.56
N SER A 54 1.82 -11.29 -8.75
CA SER A 54 2.95 -10.52 -9.26
C SER A 54 4.06 -11.41 -9.82
N HIS A 55 4.53 -11.05 -11.01
CA HIS A 55 5.71 -11.67 -11.63
C HIS A 55 7.05 -11.04 -11.20
N ARG A 56 7.02 -9.85 -10.59
CA ARG A 56 8.23 -9.14 -10.13
C ARG A 56 8.38 -9.30 -8.62
N LEU A 57 9.59 -9.66 -8.18
CA LEU A 57 9.89 -9.85 -6.76
C LEU A 57 9.63 -8.59 -5.93
N SER A 58 9.97 -7.40 -6.45
CA SER A 58 9.74 -6.13 -5.76
C SER A 58 8.26 -5.89 -5.47
N ALA A 59 7.40 -6.02 -6.48
CA ALA A 59 5.96 -5.88 -6.31
C ALA A 59 5.37 -6.98 -5.43
N ARG A 60 5.93 -8.20 -5.47
CA ARG A 60 5.53 -9.29 -4.57
C ARG A 60 5.85 -8.98 -3.10
N ILE A 61 7.01 -8.41 -2.83
CA ILE A 61 7.40 -7.97 -1.49
C ILE A 61 6.52 -6.80 -1.04
N GLY A 62 6.35 -5.77 -1.86
CA GLY A 62 5.53 -4.59 -1.55
C GLY A 62 4.10 -4.97 -1.15
N HIS A 63 3.40 -5.68 -2.04
CA HIS A 63 2.04 -6.15 -1.78
C HIS A 63 1.98 -7.17 -0.62
N GLY A 64 3.02 -7.99 -0.45
CA GLY A 64 3.10 -8.95 0.65
C GLY A 64 3.22 -8.26 2.01
N VAL A 65 4.04 -7.21 2.11
CA VAL A 65 4.15 -6.39 3.32
C VAL A 65 2.84 -5.67 3.60
N LEU A 66 2.19 -5.10 2.57
CA LEU A 66 0.86 -4.51 2.72
C LEU A 66 -0.16 -5.52 3.26
N ALA A 67 -0.13 -6.76 2.75
CA ALA A 67 -1.02 -7.82 3.21
C ALA A 67 -0.78 -8.20 4.68
N LEU A 68 0.49 -8.32 5.08
CA LEU A 68 0.86 -8.67 6.45
C LEU A 68 0.50 -7.56 7.44
N VAL A 69 0.72 -6.30 7.07
CA VAL A 69 0.31 -5.15 7.87
C VAL A 69 -1.21 -5.10 7.99
N GLY A 70 -1.94 -5.22 6.87
CA GLY A 70 -3.40 -5.30 6.89
C GLY A 70 -3.92 -6.44 7.77
N LEU A 71 -3.29 -7.61 7.72
CA LEU A 71 -3.68 -8.77 8.52
C LEU A 71 -3.46 -8.53 10.01
N TRP A 72 -2.32 -7.94 10.37
CA TRP A 72 -2.09 -7.54 11.75
C TRP A 72 -3.13 -6.52 12.22
N SER A 73 -3.39 -5.49 11.41
CA SER A 73 -4.30 -4.40 11.75
C SER A 73 -5.75 -4.85 11.90
N LEU A 74 -6.22 -5.80 11.07
CA LEU A 74 -7.58 -6.36 11.24
C LEU A 74 -7.68 -7.20 12.52
N ILE A 75 -6.63 -7.96 12.88
CA ILE A 75 -6.59 -8.71 14.15
C ILE A 75 -6.63 -7.72 15.31
N ALA A 76 -5.82 -6.66 15.25
CA ALA A 76 -5.78 -5.63 16.27
C ALA A 76 -7.14 -4.94 16.45
N ALA A 77 -7.86 -4.65 15.36
CA ALA A 77 -9.20 -4.06 15.40
C ALA A 77 -10.26 -4.94 16.09
N LEU A 78 -10.09 -6.26 16.08
CA LEU A 78 -11.00 -7.21 16.75
C LEU A 78 -10.60 -7.49 18.20
N VAL A 79 -9.30 -7.48 18.50
CA VAL A 79 -8.77 -7.88 19.81
C VAL A 79 -8.70 -6.69 20.77
N PHE A 80 -8.43 -5.48 20.27
CA PHE A 80 -8.22 -4.30 21.10
C PHE A 80 -9.31 -3.26 20.90
N THR A 81 -9.92 -2.80 22.00
CA THR A 81 -10.95 -1.76 21.97
C THR A 81 -10.35 -0.37 22.19
N THR A 82 -9.43 0.06 21.33
CA THR A 82 -8.83 1.40 21.39
C THR A 82 -8.71 2.05 20.02
N PRO A 83 -9.30 3.25 19.80
CA PRO A 83 -9.17 3.98 18.54
C PRO A 83 -7.72 4.35 18.22
N ALA A 84 -6.86 4.49 19.24
CA ALA A 84 -5.45 4.84 19.04
C ALA A 84 -4.68 3.77 18.25
N LEU A 85 -5.03 2.48 18.41
CA LEU A 85 -4.42 1.42 17.61
C LEU A 85 -4.91 1.44 16.17
N VAL A 86 -6.21 1.66 15.94
CA VAL A 86 -6.75 1.82 14.58
C VAL A 86 -6.06 2.98 13.86
N PHE A 87 -5.81 4.09 14.57
CA PHE A 87 -5.05 5.22 14.04
C PHE A 87 -3.60 4.85 13.70
N ALA A 88 -2.89 4.20 14.62
CA ALA A 88 -1.50 3.80 14.40
C ALA A 88 -1.35 2.81 13.24
N ASP A 89 -2.25 1.82 13.16
CA ASP A 89 -2.30 0.84 12.08
C ASP A 89 -2.64 1.48 10.74
N ALA A 90 -3.56 2.45 10.73
CA ALA A 90 -3.87 3.23 9.55
C ALA A 90 -2.64 4.00 9.02
N LEU A 91 -1.84 4.60 9.91
CA LEU A 91 -0.57 5.23 9.54
C LEU A 91 0.46 4.22 9.02
N ALA A 92 0.53 3.02 9.62
CA ALA A 92 1.41 1.96 9.13
C ALA A 92 1.07 1.57 7.69
N VAL A 93 -0.22 1.42 7.36
CA VAL A 93 -0.69 1.18 5.99
C VAL A 93 -0.26 2.31 5.04
N VAL A 94 -0.49 3.57 5.42
CA VAL A 94 -0.08 4.72 4.61
C VAL A 94 1.42 4.70 4.33
N LEU A 95 2.25 4.45 5.36
CA LEU A 95 3.70 4.42 5.22
C LEU A 95 4.17 3.29 4.31
N VAL A 96 3.63 2.08 4.46
CA VAL A 96 3.97 0.95 3.60
C VAL A 96 3.63 1.25 2.15
N ALA A 97 2.43 1.77 1.89
CA ALA A 97 1.98 2.08 0.54
C ALA A 97 2.79 3.23 -0.08
N LEU A 98 3.13 4.27 0.69
CA LEU A 98 4.00 5.36 0.23
C LEU A 98 5.40 4.87 -0.11
N VAL A 99 5.98 3.99 0.71
CA VAL A 99 7.31 3.42 0.46
C VAL A 99 7.30 2.55 -0.80
N ASP A 100 6.29 1.68 -0.97
CA ASP A 100 6.23 0.84 -2.17
C ASP A 100 6.01 1.65 -3.45
N LEU A 101 5.14 2.66 -3.40
CA LEU A 101 4.90 3.59 -4.49
C LEU A 101 6.18 4.35 -4.86
N THR A 102 6.87 4.91 -3.87
CA THR A 102 8.12 5.66 -4.11
C THR A 102 9.18 4.74 -4.72
N ALA A 103 9.34 3.53 -4.20
CA ALA A 103 10.25 2.55 -4.76
C ALA A 103 9.85 2.14 -6.18
N HIS A 104 8.55 2.07 -6.48
CA HIS A 104 8.04 1.80 -7.81
C HIS A 104 8.42 2.91 -8.79
N GLU A 105 8.15 4.16 -8.45
CA GLU A 105 8.39 5.30 -9.33
C GLU A 105 9.88 5.52 -9.57
N LEU A 106 10.72 5.44 -8.53
CA LEU A 106 12.18 5.51 -8.68
C LEU A 106 12.73 4.40 -9.59
N SER A 107 12.17 3.18 -9.50
CA SER A 107 12.55 2.10 -10.40
C SER A 107 12.13 2.37 -11.85
N THR A 108 10.98 3.01 -12.06
CA THR A 108 10.49 3.36 -13.39
C THR A 108 11.37 4.46 -13.99
N GLU A 109 11.64 5.53 -13.24
CA GLU A 109 12.49 6.65 -13.66
C GLU A 109 13.91 6.18 -13.99
N ARG A 110 14.50 5.32 -13.16
CA ARG A 110 15.82 4.74 -13.43
C ARG A 110 15.88 3.99 -14.76
N VAL A 111 14.84 3.24 -15.11
CA VAL A 111 14.79 2.50 -16.38
C VAL A 111 14.67 3.47 -17.56
N VAL A 112 13.79 4.47 -17.46
CA VAL A 112 13.64 5.50 -18.50
C VAL A 112 14.96 6.22 -18.73
N HIS A 113 15.63 6.65 -17.65
CA HIS A 113 16.87 7.38 -17.75
C HIS A 113 18.01 6.54 -18.34
N GLN A 114 18.07 5.24 -18.05
CA GLN A 114 19.02 4.33 -18.68
C GLN A 114 18.80 4.14 -20.19
N LEU A 115 17.54 4.20 -20.64
CA LEU A 115 17.21 4.13 -22.06
C LEU A 115 17.61 5.43 -22.76
N GLU A 116 17.25 6.57 -22.18
CA GLU A 116 17.59 7.90 -22.70
C GLU A 116 19.08 8.18 -22.77
N VAL A 117 19.92 7.60 -21.89
CA VAL A 117 21.38 7.79 -21.94
C VAL A 117 22.03 6.92 -23.02
N ARG A 118 21.47 5.73 -23.31
CA ARG A 118 22.03 4.78 -24.29
C ARG A 118 21.64 5.10 -25.74
N THR A 119 20.46 5.67 -25.97
CA THR A 119 19.99 6.02 -27.33
C THR A 119 20.81 7.15 -28.01
N PRO A 120 21.24 8.24 -27.33
CA PRO A 120 22.05 9.30 -27.91
C PRO A 120 23.42 8.83 -28.38
N GLU A 121 24.03 7.88 -27.66
CA GLU A 121 25.37 7.35 -27.98
C GLU A 121 25.36 6.53 -29.29
N GLN A 122 24.24 5.89 -29.61
CA GLN A 122 24.06 5.13 -30.85
C GLN A 122 23.69 5.99 -32.07
N ALA A 123 23.31 7.26 -31.89
CA ALA A 123 22.98 8.16 -33.00
C ALA A 123 24.20 8.89 -33.58
N ILE A 124 25.37 8.77 -32.94
CA ILE A 124 26.62 9.46 -33.30
C ILE A 124 27.70 8.47 -33.79
N ALA A 125 27.44 7.16 -33.74
CA ALA A 125 28.29 6.09 -34.28
C ALA A 125 27.73 5.55 -35.61
#